data_AF-A0A1W1HA42-F1
#
_entry.id   AF-A0A1W1HA42-F1
#
_cell.length_a   1.000
_cell.length_b   1.000
_cell.length_c   1.000
_cell.angle_alpha   90.00
_cell.angle_beta   90.00
_cell.angle_gamma   90.00
#
_symmetry.space_group_name_H-M   'P 1'
#
loop_
_entity.id
_entity.type
_entity.pdbx_description
1 polymer ?
#
loop_
_entity_poly.entity_id
_entity_poly.type
_entity_poly.pdbx_seq_one_letter_code
_entity_poly.pdbx_strand_id
1 'polypeptide(L)'
;MFENYPIKELFFWKMGRQYTTLFLTEILREACRMKIKFFPDTDTALVEFSNKDINETIEVSENVYLDVDIHGNIVSMTIEHAREHSNLPYLSFQQIDNEQRLSA
;
A
#
# COMPACT_ATOMS: atom_id res chain seq x y z
N MET A 1 1.78 -37.16 3.49
CA MET A 1 1.46 -35.96 4.29
C MET A 1 2.21 -34.82 3.61
N PHE A 2 1.67 -34.18 2.57
CA PHE A 2 0.44 -33.39 2.57
C PHE A 2 -0.49 -33.74 1.41
N GLU A 3 -1.70 -34.16 1.77
CA GLU A 3 -2.89 -34.12 0.91
C GLU A 3 -3.41 -32.66 0.85
N ASN A 4 -4.15 -32.37 -0.23
CA ASN A 4 -4.95 -31.15 -0.51
C ASN A 4 -4.33 -30.11 -1.46
N TYR A 5 -4.32 -30.44 -2.75
CA TYR A 5 -4.41 -29.43 -3.82
C TYR A 5 -5.90 -29.05 -4.02
N PRO A 6 -6.31 -27.78 -3.84
CA PRO A 6 -7.71 -27.35 -3.93
C PRO A 6 -8.18 -27.24 -5.39
N ILE A 7 -9.51 -27.31 -5.58
CA ILE A 7 -10.33 -27.51 -6.79
C ILE A 7 -10.19 -26.40 -7.88
N LYS A 8 -9.08 -25.68 -7.95
CA LYS A 8 -8.87 -24.59 -8.92
C LYS A 8 -8.48 -25.09 -10.32
N GLU A 9 -7.95 -26.31 -10.43
CA GLU A 9 -7.45 -26.87 -11.70
C GLU A 9 -8.55 -27.34 -12.66
N LEU A 10 -9.77 -27.60 -12.18
CA LEU A 10 -10.82 -28.22 -13.02
C LEU A 10 -11.67 -27.20 -13.80
N PHE A 11 -11.64 -25.92 -13.42
CA PHE A 11 -12.41 -24.86 -14.10
C PHE A 11 -11.69 -24.21 -15.28
N PHE A 12 -10.41 -24.53 -15.49
CA PHE A 12 -9.55 -23.85 -16.48
C PHE A 12 -9.59 -24.43 -17.90
N TRP A 13 -10.10 -25.65 -18.11
CA TRP A 13 -9.96 -26.32 -19.41
C TRP A 13 -11.12 -26.08 -20.41
N LYS A 14 -12.25 -25.46 -20.01
CA LYS A 14 -13.45 -25.39 -20.85
C LYS A 14 -13.84 -24.01 -21.40
N MET A 15 -13.06 -22.95 -21.16
CA MET A 15 -13.44 -21.60 -21.60
C MET A 15 -12.34 -20.91 -22.41
N GLY A 16 -12.74 -20.27 -23.50
CA GLY A 16 -11.91 -19.92 -24.65
C GLY A 16 -10.71 -19.00 -24.36
N ARG A 17 -9.73 -19.11 -25.28
CA ARG A 17 -8.43 -18.43 -25.34
C ARG A 17 -8.52 -16.89 -25.51
N GLN A 18 -9.35 -16.17 -24.76
CA GLN A 18 -9.45 -14.70 -24.87
C GLN A 18 -9.45 -13.94 -23.54
N TYR A 19 -9.39 -14.63 -22.39
CA TYR A 19 -9.46 -13.95 -21.07
C TYR A 19 -8.22 -14.13 -20.19
N THR A 20 -7.18 -14.84 -20.64
CA THR A 20 -6.04 -15.20 -19.77
C THR A 20 -5.07 -14.04 -19.52
N THR A 21 -4.97 -13.05 -20.41
CA THR A 21 -4.05 -11.91 -20.24
C THR A 21 -4.66 -10.75 -19.46
N LEU A 22 -5.95 -10.45 -19.65
CA LEU A 22 -6.61 -9.32 -18.96
C LEU A 22 -6.77 -9.55 -17.44
N PHE A 23 -7.03 -10.80 -17.03
CA PHE A 23 -7.23 -11.12 -15.62
C PHE A 23 -5.93 -11.06 -14.81
N LEU A 24 -4.80 -11.47 -15.42
CA LEU A 24 -3.47 -11.37 -14.78
C LEU A 24 -3.01 -9.91 -14.64
N THR A 25 -3.31 -9.05 -15.63
CA THR A 25 -2.94 -7.62 -15.54
C THR A 25 -3.73 -6.88 -14.46
N GLU A 26 -5.03 -7.18 -14.27
CA GLU A 26 -5.86 -6.57 -13.24
C GLU A 26 -5.37 -6.93 -11.83
N ILE A 27 -4.99 -8.20 -11.62
CA ILE A 27 -4.45 -8.70 -10.35
C ILE A 27 -3.09 -8.05 -10.03
N LEU A 28 -2.22 -7.86 -11.03
CA LEU A 28 -0.93 -7.19 -10.84
C LEU A 28 -1.08 -5.67 -10.61
N ARG A 29 -2.15 -5.05 -11.13
CA ARG A 29 -2.41 -3.60 -10.99
C ARG A 29 -2.80 -3.19 -9.57
N GLU A 30 -3.53 -4.03 -8.85
CA GLU A 30 -3.88 -3.81 -7.43
C GLU A 30 -2.65 -3.88 -6.50
N ALA A 31 -1.56 -4.52 -6.93
CA ALA A 31 -0.37 -4.74 -6.12
C ALA A 31 0.54 -3.50 -5.96
N CYS A 32 0.37 -2.45 -6.79
CA CYS A 32 1.28 -1.30 -6.83
C CYS A 32 0.64 0.03 -6.42
N ARG A 33 -0.51 -0.01 -5.76
CA ARG A 33 -1.26 1.17 -5.31
C ARG A 33 -0.86 1.56 -3.88
N MET A 34 -0.54 2.85 -3.68
CA MET A 34 -0.43 3.46 -2.35
C MET A 34 -1.78 3.45 -1.63
N LYS A 35 -1.78 3.13 -0.33
CA LYS A 35 -2.99 3.04 0.50
C LYS A 35 -2.81 3.88 1.76
N ILE A 36 -3.87 4.57 2.16
CA ILE A 36 -3.92 5.32 3.41
C ILE A 36 -5.12 4.78 4.19
N LYS A 37 -4.87 4.33 5.42
CA LYS A 37 -5.86 3.76 6.33
C LYS A 37 -5.86 4.58 7.61
N PHE A 38 -7.05 4.89 8.13
CA PHE A 38 -7.20 5.55 9.42
C PHE A 38 -7.99 4.63 10.35
N PHE A 39 -7.44 4.38 11.53
CA PHE A 39 -8.03 3.56 12.59
C PHE A 39 -8.54 4.49 13.69
N PRO A 40 -9.84 4.81 13.72
CA PRO A 40 -10.39 5.78 14.67
C PRO A 40 -10.33 5.30 16.12
N ASP A 41 -10.28 3.98 16.34
CA ASP A 41 -10.27 3.35 17.66
C ASP A 41 -8.96 3.64 18.43
N THR A 42 -7.83 3.68 17.70
CA THR A 42 -6.49 3.95 18.25
C THR A 42 -5.97 5.34 17.86
N ASP A 43 -6.75 6.09 17.08
CA ASP A 43 -6.33 7.35 16.47
C ASP A 43 -5.02 7.23 15.68
N THR A 44 -4.90 6.18 14.86
CA THR A 44 -3.68 5.88 14.10
C THR A 44 -3.93 6.00 12.60
N ALA A 45 -3.04 6.65 11.87
CA ALA A 45 -2.99 6.61 10.41
C ALA A 45 -1.84 5.72 9.94
N LEU A 46 -2.13 4.81 9.01
CA LEU A 46 -1.17 3.96 8.33
C LEU A 46 -1.14 4.30 6.85
N VAL A 47 0.05 4.63 6.35
CA VAL A 47 0.30 4.89 4.93
C VAL A 47 1.18 3.78 4.39
N GLU A 48 0.66 3.02 3.43
CA GLU A 48 1.38 1.92 2.76
C GLU A 48 1.82 2.40 1.37
N PHE A 49 3.13 2.46 1.14
CA PHE A 49 3.73 2.89 -0.13
C PHE A 49 4.03 1.71 -1.06
N SER A 50 4.43 0.57 -0.48
CA SER A 50 4.70 -0.65 -1.23
C SER A 50 4.28 -1.89 -0.44
N ASN A 51 4.26 -3.03 -1.11
CA ASN A 51 3.99 -4.35 -0.54
C ASN A 51 5.29 -5.16 -0.31
N LYS A 52 6.44 -4.48 -0.25
CA LYS A 52 7.73 -5.12 0.02
C LYS A 52 7.86 -5.52 1.48
N ASP A 53 8.80 -6.41 1.74
CA ASP A 53 9.13 -6.81 3.11
C ASP A 53 9.83 -5.68 3.87
N ILE A 54 9.44 -5.53 5.14
CA ILE A 54 10.03 -4.57 6.08
C ILE A 54 11.32 -5.18 6.62
N ASN A 55 12.42 -4.44 6.51
CA ASN A 55 13.69 -4.81 7.13
C ASN A 55 13.85 -4.17 8.51
N GLU A 56 13.54 -2.89 8.63
CA GLU A 56 13.68 -2.12 9.85
C GLU A 56 12.54 -1.10 9.99
N THR A 57 12.23 -0.76 11.24
CA THR A 57 11.31 0.32 11.60
C THR A 57 12.14 1.41 12.28
N ILE A 58 12.03 2.63 11.77
CA ILE A 58 12.74 3.82 12.23
C ILE A 58 11.74 4.74 12.92
N GLU A 59 12.03 5.14 14.15
CA GLU A 59 11.29 6.21 14.84
C GLU A 59 11.77 7.57 14.32
N VAL A 60 10.88 8.31 13.68
CA VAL A 60 11.15 9.65 13.14
C VAL A 60 10.86 10.71 14.21
N SER A 61 9.83 10.49 15.01
CA SER A 61 9.49 11.29 16.19
C SER A 61 8.64 10.47 17.16
N GLU A 62 8.40 11.01 18.35
CA GLU A 62 7.33 10.55 19.24
C GLU A 62 6.04 10.49 18.40
N ASN A 63 5.48 9.31 18.20
CA ASN A 63 4.26 9.01 17.41
C ASN A 63 4.40 8.89 15.88
N VAL A 64 5.61 8.97 15.29
CA VAL A 64 5.79 8.74 13.84
C VAL A 64 6.86 7.70 13.57
N TYR A 65 6.46 6.63 12.90
CA TYR A 65 7.32 5.49 12.57
C TYR A 65 7.35 5.26 11.06
N LEU A 66 8.52 4.88 10.55
CA LEU A 66 8.78 4.61 9.14
C LEU A 66 9.32 3.19 9.00
N ASP A 67 8.66 2.38 8.19
CA ASP A 67 9.14 1.05 7.83
C ASP A 67 9.89 1.13 6.50
N VAL A 68 11.09 0.55 6.44
CA VAL A 68 11.91 0.56 5.23
C VAL A 68 12.37 -0.86 4.84
N ASP A 69 12.60 -1.05 3.54
CA ASP A 69 13.09 -2.31 2.98
C ASP A 69 14.62 -2.45 3.14
N ILE A 70 15.17 -3.60 2.74
CA ILE A 70 16.61 -3.89 2.83
C ILE A 70 17.51 -2.89 2.07
N HIS A 71 16.93 -2.07 1.20
CA HIS A 71 17.61 -1.06 0.39
C HIS A 71 17.34 0.36 0.90
N GLY A 72 16.65 0.51 2.03
CA GLY A 72 16.28 1.80 2.62
C GLY A 72 15.12 2.49 1.90
N ASN A 73 14.35 1.79 1.05
CA ASN A 73 13.14 2.38 0.47
C ASN A 73 11.97 2.26 1.44
N ILE A 74 11.11 3.28 1.47
CA ILE A 74 9.94 3.31 2.34
C ILE A 74 8.92 2.23 1.92
N VAL A 75 8.50 1.43 2.89
CA VAL A 75 7.42 0.44 2.77
C VAL A 75 6.13 1.03 3.33
N SER A 76 6.16 1.52 4.56
CA SER A 76 5.00 2.12 5.24
C SER A 76 5.40 3.22 6.22
N MET A 77 4.42 4.00 6.64
CA MET A 77 4.53 5.00 7.69
C MET A 77 3.33 4.88 8.63
N THR A 78 3.59 4.88 9.93
CA THR A 78 2.57 4.89 10.98
C THR A 78 2.62 6.20 11.73
N ILE A 79 1.47 6.86 11.86
CA ILE A 79 1.29 8.10 12.62
C ILE A 79 0.27 7.80 13.72
N GLU A 80 0.72 7.76 14.96
CA GLU A 80 -0.14 7.65 16.14
C GLU A 80 -0.63 9.03 16.59
N HIS A 81 -1.71 9.07 17.38
CA HIS A 81 -2.34 10.32 17.82
C HIS A 81 -2.62 11.27 16.64
N ALA A 82 -3.09 10.69 15.55
CA ALA A 82 -3.05 11.33 14.26
C ALA A 82 -3.99 12.54 14.20
N ARG A 83 -5.03 12.65 15.04
CA ARG A 83 -5.86 13.88 15.15
C ARG A 83 -5.15 15.05 15.82
N GLU A 84 -4.12 14.80 16.63
CA GLU A 84 -3.33 15.85 17.29
C GLU A 84 -2.21 16.35 16.37
N HIS A 85 -1.62 15.45 15.58
CA HIS A 85 -0.51 15.75 14.68
C HIS A 85 -0.92 16.05 13.23
N SER A 86 -2.15 15.71 12.85
CA SER A 86 -2.71 15.98 11.53
C SER A 86 -4.21 16.26 11.62
N ASN A 87 -4.75 17.06 10.70
CA ASN A 87 -6.18 17.40 10.73
C ASN A 87 -7.04 16.23 10.19
N LEU A 88 -6.76 14.99 10.62
CA LEU A 88 -7.49 13.81 10.18
C LEU A 88 -8.94 13.82 10.71
N PRO A 89 -9.90 13.31 9.94
CA PRO A 89 -9.73 12.47 8.75
C PRO A 89 -9.58 13.24 7.42
N TYR A 90 -9.38 14.57 7.43
CA TYR A 90 -9.27 15.35 6.19
C TYR A 90 -7.94 15.06 5.48
N LEU A 91 -8.01 14.33 4.36
CA LEU A 91 -6.89 14.10 3.45
C LEU A 91 -7.00 15.03 2.23
N SER A 92 -5.97 15.83 1.98
CA SER A 92 -5.81 16.59 0.74
C SER A 92 -4.68 16.00 -0.08
N PHE A 93 -4.93 15.69 -1.35
CA PHE A 93 -3.91 15.27 -2.30
C PHE A 93 -3.80 16.30 -3.42
N GLN A 94 -2.60 16.81 -3.63
CA GLN A 94 -2.30 17.74 -4.71
C GLN A 94 -1.07 17.24 -5.46
N GLN A 95 -1.23 16.97 -6.76
CA GLN A 95 -0.09 16.79 -7.66
C GLN A 95 0.41 18.18 -8.07
N ILE A 96 1.68 18.45 -7.81
CA ILE A 96 2.35 19.67 -8.26
C ILE A 96 3.14 19.31 -9.52
N ASP A 97 2.69 19.83 -10.67
CA ASP A 97 3.44 19.68 -11.92
C ASP A 97 4.63 20.65 -11.96
N ASN A 98 5.67 20.31 -12.74
CA ASN A 98 6.95 21.03 -12.76
C ASN A 98 6.85 22.54 -13.04
N GLU A 99 5.78 23.01 -13.71
CA GLU A 99 5.57 24.43 -14.01
C GLU A 99 5.28 25.28 -12.77
N GLN A 100 4.72 24.70 -11.71
CA GLN A 100 4.43 25.41 -10.45
C GLN A 100 5.66 25.56 -9.55
N ARG A 101 6.76 24.86 -9.85
CA ARG A 101 8.02 24.92 -9.07
C ARG A 101 8.89 26.12 -9.42
N LEU A 102 8.61 26.81 -10.53
CA LEU A 102 9.39 27.95 -11.04
C LEU A 102 8.78 29.32 -10.68
N SER A 103 7.64 29.34 -9.96
CA SER A 103 6.93 30.56 -9.54
C SER A 103 6.88 30.76 -8.02
N ALA A 104 7.65 29.99 -7.25
CA ALA A 104 7.72 30.06 -5.79
C ALA A 104 9.11 30.49 -5.31
#